data_AF-A0A3D6BEH1-F1
#
_entry.id   AF-A0A3D6BEH1-F1
#
_cell.length_a   1.000
_cell.length_b   1.000
_cell.length_c   1.000
_cell.angle_alpha   90.00
_cell.angle_beta   90.00
_cell.angle_gamma   90.00
#
_symmetry.space_group_name_H-M   'P 1'
#
loop_
_entity.id
_entity.type
_entity.pdbx_description
1 polymer ?
#
loop_
_entity_poly.entity_id
_entity_poly.type
_entity_poly.pdbx_seq_one_letter_code
_entity_poly.pdbx_strand_id
1 'polypeptide(L)'
;MKAILFLIAVTVLLNHCDAQIKDSSKMQNKPIEQVLKDNQNKLLSIPGVQGFYQSKLENGEDYIVIIVDSLTEKNKDKFPKSLEGYTVTVEEVGQIKPLNKEEKKPSPEE
;
A
#
# COMPACT_ATOMS: atom_id res chain seq x y z
N MET A 1 41.45 41.56 -9.25
CA MET A 1 40.83 40.34 -9.85
C MET A 1 40.30 39.36 -8.78
N LYS A 2 39.70 39.83 -7.68
CA LYS A 2 39.09 38.96 -6.64
C LYS A 2 37.59 39.20 -6.44
N ALA A 3 37.07 40.34 -6.90
CA ALA A 3 35.65 40.68 -6.81
C ALA A 3 34.76 39.93 -7.83
N ILE A 4 35.31 39.59 -9.00
CA ILE A 4 34.55 38.91 -10.08
C ILE A 4 34.28 37.43 -9.75
N LEU A 5 35.17 36.79 -8.97
CA LEU A 5 35.01 35.39 -8.53
C LEU A 5 33.97 35.23 -7.41
N PHE A 6 33.68 36.28 -6.65
CA PHE A 6 32.65 36.24 -5.60
C PHE A 6 31.23 36.35 -6.14
N LEU A 7 31.02 36.99 -7.29
CA LEU A 7 29.69 37.15 -7.90
C LEU A 7 29.13 35.85 -8.49
N ILE A 8 29.99 34.92 -8.90
CA ILE A 8 29.58 33.62 -9.47
C ILE A 8 29.21 32.62 -8.37
N ALA A 9 29.75 32.77 -7.16
CA ALA A 9 29.44 31.88 -6.03
C ALA A 9 28.05 32.14 -5.42
N VAL A 10 27.53 33.37 -5.53
CA VAL A 10 26.23 33.75 -4.95
C VAL A 10 25.06 33.29 -5.82
N THR A 11 25.24 33.14 -7.14
CA THR A 11 24.16 32.69 -8.04
C THR A 11 23.90 31.18 -7.97
N VAL A 12 24.87 30.38 -7.52
CA VAL A 12 24.71 28.92 -7.40
C VAL A 12 23.97 28.51 -6.12
N LEU A 13 23.93 29.39 -5.10
CA LEU A 13 23.28 29.13 -3.81
C LEU A 13 21.78 29.43 -3.76
N LEU A 14 21.18 29.97 -4.83
CA LEU A 14 19.74 30.26 -4.91
C LEU A 14 18.92 29.20 -5.66
N ASN A 15 19.54 28.15 -6.19
CA ASN A 15 18.86 27.12 -6.99
C ASN A 15 18.89 25.74 -6.32
N HIS A 16 18.64 25.67 -5.00
CA HIS A 16 18.48 24.40 -4.31
C HIS A 16 17.31 24.42 -3.33
N CYS A 17 16.10 24.28 -3.85
CA CYS A 17 15.02 23.48 -3.28
C CYS A 17 13.76 23.61 -4.15
N ASP A 18 13.75 22.91 -5.29
CA ASP A 18 12.46 22.44 -5.82
C ASP A 18 12.31 20.99 -5.35
N ALA A 19 11.94 20.86 -4.08
CA ALA A 19 11.34 19.63 -3.59
C ALA A 19 9.98 19.50 -4.27
N GLN A 20 9.95 18.80 -5.41
CA GLN A 20 8.70 18.39 -6.03
C GLN A 20 7.94 17.46 -5.08
N ILE A 21 7.06 18.04 -4.27
CA ILE A 21 5.93 17.30 -3.71
C ILE A 21 4.96 17.08 -4.87
N LYS A 22 5.10 15.92 -5.51
CA LYS A 22 4.11 15.38 -6.44
C LYS A 22 2.90 14.94 -5.61
N ASP A 23 2.14 15.93 -5.15
CA ASP A 23 0.86 15.73 -4.48
C ASP A 23 -0.20 15.41 -5.56
N SER A 24 -0.15 14.19 -6.09
CA SER A 24 -1.30 13.57 -6.74
C SER A 24 -2.23 13.01 -5.66
N SER A 25 -2.54 13.80 -4.62
CA SER A 25 -3.47 13.39 -3.59
C SER A 25 -4.87 13.37 -4.17
N LYS A 26 -5.28 12.20 -4.63
CA LYS A 26 -6.66 11.76 -4.40
C LYS A 26 -6.85 11.92 -2.89
N MET A 27 -7.56 12.96 -2.46
CA MET A 27 -7.60 13.40 -1.06
C MET A 27 -8.03 12.24 -0.16
N GLN A 28 -7.04 11.56 0.44
CA GLN A 28 -7.24 10.48 1.39
C GLN A 28 -7.69 11.13 2.68
N ASN A 29 -8.97 10.99 2.99
CA ASN A 29 -9.58 11.70 4.12
C ASN A 29 -9.23 11.07 5.47
N LYS A 30 -8.67 9.85 5.47
CA LYS A 30 -8.33 9.07 6.67
C LYS A 30 -7.07 8.26 6.42
N PRO A 31 -6.29 7.94 7.48
CA PRO A 31 -5.23 6.93 7.41
C PRO A 31 -5.77 5.57 6.93
N ILE A 32 -4.97 4.83 6.17
CA ILE A 32 -5.36 3.55 5.58
C ILE A 32 -5.78 2.52 6.65
N GLU A 33 -5.16 2.52 7.82
CA GLU A 33 -5.51 1.66 8.95
C GLU A 33 -6.96 1.87 9.39
N GLN A 34 -7.40 3.14 9.42
CA GLN A 34 -8.76 3.50 9.78
C GLN A 34 -9.74 3.11 8.67
N VAL A 35 -9.36 3.28 7.40
CA VAL A 35 -10.16 2.84 6.25
C VAL A 35 -10.39 1.32 6.32
N LEU A 36 -9.35 0.54 6.59
CA LEU A 36 -9.45 -0.92 6.73
C LEU A 36 -10.38 -1.31 7.89
N LYS A 37 -10.23 -0.65 9.04
CA LYS A 37 -11.07 -0.90 10.23
C LYS A 37 -12.54 -0.57 9.97
N ASP A 38 -12.84 0.59 9.40
CA ASP A 38 -14.21 1.04 9.10
C ASP A 38 -14.90 0.14 8.08
N ASN A 39 -14.13 -0.45 7.16
CA ASN A 39 -14.66 -1.30 6.08
C ASN A 39 -14.53 -2.81 6.33
N GLN A 40 -14.00 -3.24 7.49
CA GLN A 40 -13.70 -4.65 7.77
C GLN A 40 -14.87 -5.59 7.48
N ASN A 41 -16.04 -5.30 8.06
CA ASN A 41 -17.22 -6.16 7.89
C ASN A 41 -17.68 -6.22 6.43
N LYS A 42 -17.58 -5.09 5.71
CA LYS A 42 -17.94 -5.02 4.30
C LYS A 42 -16.98 -5.85 3.45
N LEU A 43 -15.67 -5.74 3.68
CA LEU A 43 -14.66 -6.50 2.93
C LEU A 43 -14.78 -8.01 3.19
N LEU A 44 -14.92 -8.43 4.45
CA LEU A 44 -15.09 -9.85 4.80
C LEU A 44 -16.44 -10.42 4.35
N SER A 45 -17.44 -9.59 4.07
CA SER A 45 -18.72 -10.05 3.53
C SER A 45 -18.67 -10.40 2.03
N ILE A 46 -17.60 -10.03 1.33
CA ILE A 46 -17.44 -10.35 -0.09
C ILE A 46 -17.11 -11.85 -0.22
N PRO A 47 -17.89 -12.63 -1.00
CA PRO A 47 -17.65 -14.06 -1.14
C PRO A 47 -16.25 -14.35 -1.69
N GLY A 48 -15.53 -15.25 -1.00
CA GLY A 48 -14.17 -15.66 -1.35
C GLY A 48 -13.06 -14.84 -0.69
N VAL A 49 -13.38 -13.71 -0.03
CA VAL A 49 -12.38 -12.94 0.73
C VAL A 49 -11.96 -13.70 1.99
N GLN A 50 -10.67 -13.92 2.11
CA GLN A 50 -10.04 -14.56 3.28
C GLN A 50 -9.40 -13.53 4.22
N GLY A 51 -9.09 -12.33 3.71
CA GLY A 51 -8.52 -11.25 4.48
C GLY A 51 -8.19 -10.04 3.63
N PHE A 52 -7.61 -9.05 4.26
CA PHE A 52 -7.08 -7.86 3.60
C PHE A 52 -5.98 -7.24 4.46
N TYR A 53 -5.09 -6.48 3.84
CA TYR A 53 -4.00 -5.80 4.54
C TYR A 53 -3.55 -4.54 3.78
N GLN A 54 -2.77 -3.70 4.44
CA GLN A 54 -2.11 -2.55 3.81
C GLN A 54 -0.73 -2.94 3.31
N SER A 55 -0.34 -2.40 2.16
CA SER A 55 1.00 -2.57 1.59
C SER A 55 1.47 -1.25 0.98
N LYS A 56 2.75 -1.19 0.62
CA LYS A 56 3.38 -0.02 0.01
C LYS A 56 3.95 -0.36 -1.36
N LEU A 57 3.71 0.51 -2.32
CA LEU A 57 4.41 0.49 -3.60
C LEU A 57 5.89 0.88 -3.42
N GLU A 58 6.73 0.63 -4.42
CA GLU A 58 8.15 1.02 -4.39
C GLU A 58 8.37 2.53 -4.19
N ASN A 59 7.39 3.35 -4.62
CA ASN A 59 7.39 4.81 -4.43
C ASN A 59 6.92 5.25 -3.03
N GLY A 60 6.57 4.32 -2.15
CA GLY A 60 6.09 4.58 -0.78
C GLY A 60 4.58 4.81 -0.63
N GLU A 61 3.82 4.80 -1.73
CA GLU A 61 2.36 4.98 -1.72
C GLU A 61 1.65 3.77 -1.11
N ASP A 62 0.73 4.03 -0.18
CA ASP A 62 -0.08 3.01 0.48
C ASP A 62 -1.20 2.50 -0.43
N TYR A 63 -1.39 1.19 -0.45
CA TYR A 63 -2.49 0.52 -1.15
C TYR A 63 -3.03 -0.65 -0.33
N ILE A 64 -4.27 -1.05 -0.66
CA ILE A 64 -4.98 -2.12 0.02
C ILE A 64 -4.87 -3.39 -0.81
N VAL A 65 -4.50 -4.50 -0.17
CA VAL A 65 -4.54 -5.83 -0.76
C VAL A 65 -5.72 -6.60 -0.18
N ILE A 66 -6.56 -7.17 -1.04
CA ILE A 66 -7.58 -8.13 -0.67
C ILE A 66 -7.07 -9.52 -1.07
N ILE A 67 -7.05 -10.46 -0.14
CA ILE A 67 -6.67 -11.84 -0.41
C ILE A 67 -7.91 -12.73 -0.51
N VAL A 68 -7.96 -13.55 -1.55
CA VAL A 68 -9.10 -14.42 -1.86
C VAL A 68 -8.69 -15.87 -2.05
N ASP A 69 -9.64 -16.78 -1.88
CA ASP A 69 -9.43 -18.20 -2.13
C ASP A 69 -9.36 -18.57 -3.61
N SER A 70 -10.06 -17.84 -4.48
CA SER A 70 -10.03 -18.01 -5.93
C SER A 70 -10.42 -16.72 -6.64
N LEU A 71 -9.59 -16.28 -7.58
CA LEU A 71 -9.85 -15.14 -8.45
C LEU A 71 -10.19 -15.66 -9.86
N THR A 72 -11.41 -15.39 -10.31
CA THR A 72 -11.94 -15.82 -11.61
C THR A 72 -12.43 -14.63 -12.41
N GLU A 73 -12.50 -14.79 -13.72
CA GLU A 73 -13.08 -13.77 -14.62
C GLU A 73 -14.50 -13.35 -14.22
N LYS A 74 -15.25 -14.22 -13.55
CA LYS A 74 -16.63 -13.98 -13.10
C LYS A 74 -16.72 -13.18 -11.78
N ASN A 75 -15.69 -13.22 -10.93
CA ASN A 75 -15.73 -12.55 -9.61
C ASN A 75 -14.80 -11.34 -9.50
N LYS A 76 -13.84 -11.14 -10.43
CA LYS A 76 -12.92 -10.01 -10.41
C LYS A 76 -13.61 -8.64 -10.34
N ASP A 77 -14.77 -8.49 -10.98
CA ASP A 77 -15.50 -7.22 -11.02
C ASP A 77 -16.29 -6.93 -9.73
N LYS A 78 -16.34 -7.87 -8.78
CA LYS A 78 -16.99 -7.69 -7.48
C LYS A 78 -16.12 -6.89 -6.50
N PHE A 79 -14.82 -6.79 -6.77
CA PHE A 79 -13.90 -6.09 -5.90
C PHE A 79 -13.80 -4.62 -6.31
N PRO A 80 -13.83 -3.69 -5.34
CA PRO A 80 -13.63 -2.29 -5.64
C PRO A 80 -12.22 -2.07 -6.19
N LYS A 81 -12.07 -1.19 -7.18
CA LYS A 81 -10.74 -0.75 -7.66
C LYS A 81 -10.08 0.28 -6.73
N SER A 82 -10.88 0.91 -5.87
CA SER A 82 -10.42 1.86 -4.86
C SER A 82 -11.34 1.90 -3.66
N LEU A 83 -10.81 2.19 -2.48
CA LEU A 83 -11.55 2.35 -1.23
C LEU A 83 -11.10 3.62 -0.52
N GLU A 84 -12.00 4.58 -0.35
CA GLU A 84 -11.75 5.88 0.33
C GLU A 84 -10.49 6.63 -0.14
N GLY A 85 -10.13 6.48 -1.42
CA GLY A 85 -8.97 7.14 -2.03
C GLY A 85 -7.75 6.23 -2.23
N TYR A 86 -7.70 5.07 -1.57
CA TYR A 86 -6.64 4.09 -1.72
C TYR A 86 -6.89 3.16 -2.90
N THR A 87 -5.83 2.83 -3.64
CA THR A 87 -5.86 1.77 -4.67
C THR A 87 -6.09 0.41 -4.01
N VAL A 88 -6.90 -0.44 -4.64
CA VAL A 88 -7.18 -1.80 -4.15
C VAL A 88 -6.67 -2.80 -5.19
N THR A 89 -5.89 -3.78 -4.75
CA THR A 89 -5.48 -4.95 -5.52
C THR A 89 -6.09 -6.22 -4.93
N VAL A 90 -6.20 -7.26 -5.74
CA VAL A 90 -6.75 -8.56 -5.32
C VAL A 90 -5.75 -9.66 -5.67
N GLU A 91 -5.44 -10.49 -4.68
CA GLU A 91 -4.48 -11.60 -4.81
C GLU A 91 -5.18 -12.92 -4.47
N GLU A 92 -5.02 -13.91 -5.35
CA GLU A 92 -5.43 -15.28 -5.05
C GLU A 92 -4.34 -15.97 -4.23
N VAL A 93 -4.69 -16.40 -3.01
CA VAL A 93 -3.76 -17.10 -2.10
C VAL A 93 -4.25 -18.51 -1.75
N GLY A 94 -5.40 -18.92 -2.29
CA GLY A 94 -6.05 -20.17 -1.91
C GLY A 94 -6.73 -20.11 -0.54
N GLN A 95 -7.17 -21.26 -0.03
CA GLN A 95 -7.79 -21.33 1.29
C GLN A 95 -6.77 -21.24 2.41
N ILE A 96 -6.94 -20.24 3.29
CA ILE A 96 -6.18 -20.13 4.53
C ILE A 96 -6.72 -21.17 5.52
N LYS A 97 -5.85 -22.08 5.98
CA LYS A 97 -6.20 -23.12 6.94
C LYS A 97 -5.46 -22.92 8.25
N PRO A 98 -6.09 -23.19 9.41
CA PRO A 98 -5.38 -23.22 10.68
C PRO A 98 -4.25 -24.25 10.63
N LEU A 99 -3.09 -23.90 11.20
CA LEU A 99 -2.03 -24.87 11.45
C LEU A 99 -2.53 -25.90 12.46
N ASN A 100 -2.41 -27.18 12.12
CA ASN A 100 -2.73 -28.25 13.07
C ASN A 100 -1.65 -28.27 14.15
N LYS A 101 -2.02 -28.34 15.44
CA LYS A 101 -1.07 -28.18 16.57
C LYS A 101 0.05 -29.24 16.62
N GLU A 102 -0.06 -30.30 15.83
CA GLU A 102 0.84 -31.45 15.82
C GLU A 102 2.03 -31.31 14.84
N GLU A 103 2.04 -30.30 13.95
CA GLU A 103 3.12 -30.08 12.98
C GLU A 103 4.16 -29.02 13.42
N LYS A 104 4.50 -28.96 14.71
CA LYS A 104 5.68 -28.19 15.13
C LYS A 104 6.94 -28.93 14.68
N LYS A 105 7.43 -28.63 13.47
CA LYS A 105 8.83 -28.87 13.13
C LYS A 105 9.68 -28.18 14.20
N PRO A 106 10.63 -28.86 14.88
CA PRO A 106 11.48 -28.19 15.85
C PRO A 106 12.15 -27.01 15.17
N SER A 107 12.00 -25.83 15.78
CA SER A 107 12.80 -24.66 15.42
C SER A 107 14.26 -25.09 15.45
N PRO A 108 15.11 -24.67 14.49
CA PRO A 108 16.54 -24.76 14.69
C PRO A 108 16.85 -24.13 16.05
N GLU A 109 17.44 -24.90 16.95
CA GLU A 109 18.09 -24.36 18.14
C GLU A 109 19.22 -23.46 17.62
N GLU A 110 19.17 -22.16 17.96
CA GLU A 110 20.26 -21.21 17.71
C GLU A 110 21.45 -21.47 18.64
#